data_AF-A0A7C3C334-F1
#
_entry.id   AF-A0A7C3C334-F1
#
_cell.length_a   1.000
_cell.length_b   1.000
_cell.length_c   1.000
_cell.angle_alpha   90.00
_cell.angle_beta   90.00
_cell.angle_gamma   90.00
#
_symmetry.space_group_name_H-M   'P 1'
#
loop_
_entity.id
_entity.type
_entity.pdbx_description
1 polymer ?
#
loop_
_entity_poly.entity_id
_entity_poly.type
_entity_poly.pdbx_seq_one_letter_code
_entity_poly.pdbx_strand_id
1 'polypeptide(L)'
;ELLEILIKLPDRDYRFDAGFLNQFTYTNIPHPLTKKVYVTIKKLLQKEHIASFLKLFYDAGILQELFPNFKKVMHLPQFDGYHHYPVDIHSIKCVTALENIEESFIAELFSELSEEEKLLMKIVVFFHDSGKGRKQDHSEVGAKLVAQFAKHIGLAEELTERAVTLVKQHVLMSNVAFKENIHNEKTLYKFMSKVGDAKNLKLLYILTYADINGVGGDTYNSFNSKLLYDLYMSALEIAQNTERITDAKKRLIIEKRVKNLAEFKELPRLMQKKILSIESNLFFFKHTPQDIIDIAKKARGTGEYSFTTKNKNSLTIEIYRRIPLNLGYLLASLSHLDVASMEIFTLFDEVKYFKIDFIKNVTGNELVEVQDIIDNAFDMSREVHLKEVKIKKDEINIDCEHSKTHAELTIHTQNQMGLLAYVMHKFEEMQINIITAKIHSSKHKVRDSFLMEKQNKICDNIEKIYAILSNTIEGV
;
A
#
# COMPACT_ATOMS: atom_id res chain seq x y z
N GLU A 1 -42.00 3.81 10.71
CA GLU A 1 -42.36 5.23 10.48
C GLU A 1 -41.15 6.14 10.61
N LEU A 2 -40.37 6.05 11.70
CA LEU A 2 -39.15 6.84 11.89
C LEU A 2 -38.16 6.77 10.71
N LEU A 3 -37.90 5.59 10.16
CA LEU A 3 -37.04 5.45 8.97
C LEU A 3 -37.60 6.17 7.72
N GLU A 4 -38.92 6.25 7.57
CA GLU A 4 -39.56 6.99 6.45
C GLU A 4 -39.43 8.51 6.64
N ILE A 5 -39.35 8.98 7.89
CA ILE A 5 -39.04 10.39 8.18
C ILE A 5 -37.62 10.70 7.67
N LEU A 6 -36.64 9.84 7.97
CA LEU A 6 -35.25 10.01 7.50
C LEU A 6 -35.16 10.03 5.97
N ILE A 7 -35.94 9.22 5.26
CA ILE A 7 -35.98 9.24 3.79
C ILE A 7 -36.43 10.60 3.25
N LYS A 8 -37.41 11.22 3.90
CA LYS A 8 -37.98 12.52 3.50
C LYS A 8 -37.08 13.70 3.82
N LEU A 9 -36.07 13.52 4.68
CA LEU A 9 -35.11 14.58 4.96
C LEU A 9 -34.26 14.91 3.71
N PRO A 10 -33.94 16.20 3.49
CA PRO A 10 -32.94 16.61 2.49
C PRO A 10 -31.64 15.81 2.63
N ASP A 11 -30.99 15.49 1.51
CA ASP A 11 -29.74 14.74 1.53
C ASP A 11 -28.57 15.67 1.89
N ARG A 12 -28.14 15.63 3.15
CA ARG A 12 -27.03 16.42 3.71
C ARG A 12 -26.57 15.78 5.02
N ASP A 13 -25.44 16.20 5.54
CA ASP A 13 -25.00 15.80 6.87
C ASP A 13 -25.94 16.34 7.97
N TYR A 14 -26.19 15.54 9.01
CA TYR A 14 -27.09 15.85 10.12
C TYR A 14 -26.43 15.64 11.47
N ARG A 15 -26.77 16.54 12.40
CA ARG A 15 -26.62 16.32 13.84
C ARG A 15 -28.00 16.34 14.48
N PHE A 16 -28.41 15.22 15.06
CA PHE A 16 -29.71 15.09 15.70
C PHE A 16 -29.62 15.48 17.17
N ASP A 17 -30.63 16.20 17.65
CA ASP A 17 -30.76 16.54 19.07
C ASP A 17 -31.21 15.32 19.89
N ALA A 18 -31.10 15.44 21.22
CA ALA A 18 -31.45 14.38 22.15
C ALA A 18 -32.93 13.97 22.09
N GLY A 19 -33.83 14.89 21.73
CA GLY A 19 -35.26 14.61 21.59
C GLY A 19 -35.54 13.69 20.42
N PHE A 20 -34.94 13.97 19.26
CA PHE A 20 -35.04 13.10 18.08
C PHE A 20 -34.34 11.75 18.31
N LEU A 21 -33.17 11.75 18.94
CA LEU A 21 -32.46 10.53 19.36
C LEU A 21 -33.34 9.62 20.22
N ASN A 22 -34.00 10.19 21.24
CA ASN A 22 -34.87 9.45 22.16
C ASN A 22 -36.02 8.72 21.44
N GLN A 23 -36.54 9.26 20.33
CA GLN A 23 -37.58 8.58 19.55
C GLN A 23 -37.09 7.25 18.98
N PHE A 24 -35.82 7.16 18.59
CA PHE A 24 -35.21 5.92 18.11
C PHE A 24 -34.84 5.00 19.27
N THR A 25 -34.29 5.53 20.37
CA THR A 25 -33.85 4.73 21.53
C THR A 25 -34.98 3.89 22.14
N TYR A 26 -36.19 4.45 22.24
CA TYR A 26 -37.34 3.77 22.85
C TYR A 26 -38.28 3.13 21.81
N THR A 27 -37.88 3.06 20.55
CA THR A 27 -38.71 2.45 19.51
C THR A 27 -38.73 0.93 19.64
N ASN A 28 -39.90 0.31 19.48
CA ASN A 28 -40.01 -1.15 19.46
C ASN A 28 -39.70 -1.67 18.04
N ILE A 29 -38.66 -2.49 17.90
CA ILE A 29 -38.24 -3.06 16.62
C ILE A 29 -38.65 -4.54 16.57
N PRO A 30 -39.70 -4.90 15.79
CA PRO A 30 -40.15 -6.28 15.70
C PRO A 30 -39.13 -7.14 14.93
N HIS A 31 -38.92 -8.37 15.42
CA HIS A 31 -38.06 -9.37 14.78
C HIS A 31 -38.85 -10.62 14.37
N PRO A 32 -38.56 -11.21 13.20
CA PRO A 32 -37.57 -10.78 12.20
C PRO A 32 -37.99 -9.49 11.48
N LEU A 33 -37.01 -8.71 11.01
CA LEU A 33 -37.28 -7.49 10.23
C LEU A 33 -38.11 -7.81 8.98
N THR A 34 -39.12 -6.99 8.72
CA THR A 34 -40.00 -7.17 7.56
C THR A 34 -39.33 -6.74 6.26
N LYS A 35 -39.79 -7.26 5.12
CA LYS A 35 -39.34 -6.82 3.78
C LYS A 35 -39.47 -5.30 3.59
N LYS A 36 -40.50 -4.68 4.16
CA LYS A 36 -40.69 -3.22 4.11
C LYS A 36 -39.52 -2.49 4.76
N VAL A 37 -39.06 -2.95 5.92
CA VAL A 37 -37.92 -2.34 6.62
C VAL A 37 -36.65 -2.43 5.78
N TYR A 38 -36.35 -3.59 5.17
CA TYR A 38 -35.19 -3.72 4.30
C TYR A 38 -35.25 -2.82 3.05
N VAL A 39 -36.44 -2.64 2.45
CA VAL A 39 -36.65 -1.69 1.35
C VAL A 39 -36.40 -0.25 1.81
N THR A 40 -36.86 0.13 3.01
CA THR A 40 -36.61 1.45 3.59
C THR A 40 -35.12 1.65 3.90
N ILE A 41 -34.43 0.64 4.43
CA ILE A 41 -32.96 0.67 4.65
C ILE A 41 -32.22 0.85 3.32
N LYS A 42 -32.60 0.13 2.25
CA LYS A 42 -32.02 0.30 0.92
C LYS A 42 -32.12 1.75 0.43
N LYS A 43 -33.31 2.37 0.57
CA LYS A 43 -33.52 3.77 0.18
C LYS A 43 -32.66 4.74 1.00
N LEU A 44 -32.45 4.47 2.29
CA LEU A 44 -31.54 5.26 3.12
C LEU A 44 -30.09 5.11 2.64
N LEU A 45 -29.63 3.87 2.38
CA LEU A 45 -28.28 3.62 1.85
C LEU A 45 -28.03 4.25 0.47
N GLN A 46 -29.08 4.56 -0.31
CA GLN A 46 -28.95 5.27 -1.58
C GLN A 46 -28.64 6.77 -1.39
N LYS A 47 -28.97 7.36 -0.23
CA LYS A 47 -28.67 8.78 0.06
C LYS A 47 -27.18 9.03 0.16
N GLU A 48 -26.71 10.16 -0.34
CA GLU A 48 -25.31 10.58 -0.30
C GLU A 48 -24.75 10.61 1.12
N HIS A 49 -25.51 11.12 2.10
CA HIS A 49 -25.05 11.34 3.48
C HIS A 49 -25.67 10.36 4.49
N ILE A 50 -25.43 9.06 4.31
CA ILE A 50 -25.98 8.01 5.18
C ILE A 50 -25.22 7.86 6.50
N ALA A 51 -23.93 8.27 6.57
CA ALA A 51 -23.11 8.11 7.77
C ALA A 51 -23.72 8.77 9.02
N SER A 52 -24.36 9.93 8.86
CA SER A 52 -25.06 10.63 9.94
C SER A 52 -26.22 9.81 10.52
N PHE A 53 -26.94 9.04 9.70
CA PHE A 53 -28.02 8.17 10.16
C PHE A 53 -27.49 6.88 10.76
N LEU A 54 -26.41 6.31 10.23
CA LEU A 54 -25.73 5.17 10.87
C LEU A 54 -25.24 5.55 12.27
N LYS A 55 -24.70 6.77 12.43
CA LYS A 55 -24.31 7.32 13.72
C LYS A 55 -25.51 7.51 14.65
N LEU A 56 -26.63 8.04 14.15
CA LEU A 56 -27.89 8.11 14.91
C LEU A 56 -28.33 6.71 15.40
N PHE A 57 -28.32 5.70 14.54
CA PHE A 57 -28.72 4.34 14.92
C PHE A 57 -27.78 3.72 15.95
N TYR A 58 -26.48 4.01 15.84
CA TYR A 58 -25.48 3.62 16.83
C TYR A 58 -25.73 4.29 18.17
N ASP A 59 -25.89 5.61 18.20
CA ASP A 59 -26.10 6.39 19.42
C ASP A 59 -27.43 6.05 20.11
N ALA A 60 -28.45 5.69 19.33
CA ALA A 60 -29.73 5.21 19.85
C ALA A 60 -29.68 3.74 20.34
N GLY A 61 -28.57 3.03 20.13
CA GLY A 61 -28.40 1.63 20.52
C GLY A 61 -29.21 0.63 19.67
N ILE A 62 -29.63 1.02 18.46
CA ILE A 62 -30.49 0.20 17.58
C ILE A 62 -29.77 -0.29 16.31
N LEU A 63 -28.51 0.09 16.09
CA LEU A 63 -27.77 -0.26 14.87
C LEU A 63 -27.79 -1.77 14.61
N GLN A 64 -27.48 -2.58 15.63
CA GLN A 64 -27.48 -4.04 15.57
C GLN A 64 -28.87 -4.67 15.47
N GLU A 65 -29.93 -3.91 15.78
CA GLU A 65 -31.31 -4.36 15.57
C GLU A 65 -31.76 -4.13 14.12
N LEU A 66 -31.29 -3.05 13.48
CA LEU A 66 -31.51 -2.80 12.05
C LEU A 66 -30.56 -3.60 11.14
N PHE A 67 -29.35 -3.88 11.62
CA PHE A 67 -28.33 -4.67 10.94
C PHE A 67 -27.91 -5.85 11.84
N PRO A 68 -28.69 -6.93 11.91
CA PRO A 68 -28.43 -8.08 12.80
C PRO A 68 -27.02 -8.69 12.69
N ASN A 69 -26.37 -8.53 11.53
CA ASN A 69 -25.00 -8.97 11.27
C ASN A 69 -23.97 -8.31 12.21
N PHE A 70 -24.27 -7.12 12.73
CA PHE A 70 -23.40 -6.33 13.60
C PHE A 70 -23.44 -6.77 15.07
N LYS A 71 -24.40 -7.60 15.49
CA LYS A 71 -24.57 -8.02 16.91
C LYS A 71 -23.30 -8.58 17.56
N LYS A 72 -22.37 -9.16 16.80
CA LYS A 72 -21.10 -9.72 17.30
C LYS A 72 -19.92 -8.76 17.28
N VAL A 73 -20.02 -7.66 16.54
CA VAL A 73 -18.94 -6.67 16.38
C VAL A 73 -19.23 -5.34 17.11
N MET A 74 -20.41 -5.20 17.71
CA MET A 74 -20.72 -4.08 18.60
C MET A 74 -19.69 -4.00 19.72
N HIS A 75 -19.08 -2.82 19.85
CA HIS A 75 -18.04 -2.45 20.82
C HIS A 75 -16.83 -3.38 20.85
N LEU A 76 -16.58 -4.13 19.76
CA LEU A 76 -15.48 -5.07 19.67
C LEU A 76 -14.16 -4.31 19.42
N PRO A 77 -13.19 -4.34 20.35
CA PRO A 77 -11.89 -3.74 20.12
C PRO A 77 -11.12 -4.47 19.02
N GLN A 78 -10.30 -3.72 18.29
CA GLN A 78 -9.46 -4.24 17.23
C GLN A 78 -8.02 -4.39 17.74
N PHE A 79 -7.57 -5.63 17.94
CA PHE A 79 -6.25 -5.93 18.55
C PHE A 79 -5.13 -6.03 17.52
N ASP A 80 -5.16 -5.25 16.44
CA ASP A 80 -4.14 -5.28 15.40
C ASP A 80 -3.13 -4.11 15.48
N GLY A 81 -3.32 -3.18 16.42
CA GLY A 81 -2.39 -2.09 16.71
C GLY A 81 -2.46 -0.90 15.75
N TYR A 82 -3.41 -0.91 14.80
CA TYR A 82 -3.62 0.18 13.84
C TYR A 82 -4.95 0.91 14.05
N HIS A 83 -5.99 0.19 14.46
CA HIS A 83 -7.33 0.77 14.61
C HIS A 83 -7.49 1.58 15.90
N HIS A 84 -7.84 2.86 15.78
CA HIS A 84 -8.20 3.70 16.91
C HIS A 84 -9.62 3.43 17.44
N TYR A 85 -10.47 2.81 16.62
CA TYR A 85 -11.89 2.63 16.92
C TYR A 85 -12.30 1.15 16.99
N PRO A 86 -13.26 0.80 17.86
CA PRO A 86 -13.96 -0.48 17.79
C PRO A 86 -14.62 -0.70 16.42
N VAL A 87 -14.85 -1.96 16.05
CA VAL A 87 -15.26 -2.36 14.68
C VAL A 87 -16.50 -1.64 14.18
N ASP A 88 -17.49 -1.43 15.04
CA ASP A 88 -18.75 -0.73 14.72
C ASP A 88 -18.53 0.75 14.38
N ILE A 89 -17.82 1.50 15.23
CA ILE A 89 -17.47 2.90 15.01
C ILE A 89 -16.57 3.03 13.79
N HIS A 90 -15.59 2.13 13.64
CA HIS A 90 -14.71 2.07 12.47
C HIS A 90 -15.52 1.92 11.18
N SER A 91 -16.47 0.97 11.14
CA SER A 91 -17.34 0.78 9.97
C SER A 91 -18.11 2.05 9.59
N ILE A 92 -18.62 2.80 10.58
CA ILE A 92 -19.30 4.09 10.33
C ILE A 92 -18.31 5.14 9.81
N LYS A 93 -17.11 5.20 10.39
CA LYS A 93 -16.04 6.12 9.96
C LYS A 93 -15.56 5.83 8.54
N CYS A 94 -15.48 4.57 8.13
CA CYS A 94 -15.16 4.21 6.74
C CYS A 94 -16.25 4.69 5.78
N VAL A 95 -17.54 4.57 6.16
CA VAL A 95 -18.63 5.14 5.35
C VAL A 95 -18.51 6.66 5.28
N THR A 96 -18.19 7.35 6.38
CA THR A 96 -17.91 8.79 6.35
C THR A 96 -16.75 9.13 5.41
N ALA A 97 -15.67 8.34 5.40
CA ALA A 97 -14.54 8.55 4.49
C ALA A 97 -14.91 8.32 3.03
N LEU A 98 -15.79 7.35 2.74
CA LEU A 98 -16.34 7.12 1.40
C LEU A 98 -17.21 8.31 0.93
N GLU A 99 -17.96 8.93 1.83
CA GLU A 99 -18.80 10.11 1.54
C GLU A 99 -17.97 11.39 1.35
N ASN A 100 -16.76 11.45 1.92
CA ASN A 100 -15.89 12.62 1.93
C ASN A 100 -14.51 12.31 1.32
N ILE A 101 -14.50 11.77 0.09
CA ILE A 101 -13.25 11.43 -0.61
C ILE A 101 -12.49 12.72 -0.96
N GLU A 102 -11.30 12.88 -0.38
CA GLU A 102 -10.43 14.04 -0.63
C GLU A 102 -9.42 13.77 -1.76
N GLU A 103 -9.06 12.50 -1.99
CA GLU A 103 -8.05 12.16 -2.99
C GLU A 103 -8.62 12.20 -4.40
N SER A 104 -8.05 13.07 -5.26
CA SER A 104 -8.67 13.46 -6.53
C SER A 104 -8.90 12.27 -7.47
N PHE A 105 -7.92 11.36 -7.55
CA PHE A 105 -8.04 10.16 -8.38
C PHE A 105 -9.13 9.21 -7.88
N ILE A 106 -9.28 9.05 -6.56
CA ILE A 106 -10.32 8.19 -5.98
C ILE A 106 -11.69 8.83 -6.18
N ALA A 107 -11.79 10.15 -6.06
CA ALA A 107 -13.01 10.90 -6.31
C ALA A 107 -13.48 10.73 -7.77
N GLU A 108 -12.55 10.79 -8.73
CA GLU A 108 -12.82 10.52 -10.14
C GLU A 108 -13.37 9.10 -10.32
N LEU A 109 -12.67 8.06 -9.81
CA LEU A 109 -13.13 6.67 -9.88
C LEU A 109 -14.51 6.45 -9.25
N PHE A 110 -14.80 7.11 -8.13
CA PHE A 110 -16.09 7.02 -7.44
C PHE A 110 -17.20 7.73 -8.22
N SER A 111 -16.91 8.86 -8.87
CA SER A 111 -17.87 9.63 -9.67
C SER A 111 -18.34 8.87 -10.92
N GLU A 112 -17.49 8.01 -11.48
CA GLU A 112 -17.82 7.13 -12.61
C GLU A 112 -18.77 5.98 -12.25
N LEU A 113 -18.98 5.70 -10.96
CA LEU A 113 -19.86 4.63 -10.52
C LEU A 113 -21.33 4.99 -10.77
N SER A 114 -22.09 4.01 -11.25
CA SER A 114 -23.55 4.06 -11.28
C SER A 114 -24.14 4.13 -9.86
N GLU A 115 -25.39 4.58 -9.75
CA GLU A 115 -26.08 4.67 -8.47
C GLU A 115 -26.21 3.31 -7.75
N GLU A 116 -26.32 2.21 -8.49
CA GLU A 116 -26.33 0.87 -7.89
C GLU A 116 -24.95 0.44 -7.38
N GLU A 117 -23.87 0.86 -8.05
CA GLU A 117 -22.50 0.62 -7.59
C GLU A 117 -22.14 1.49 -6.37
N LYS A 118 -22.62 2.73 -6.30
CA LYS A 118 -22.47 3.58 -5.10
C LYS A 118 -23.22 2.98 -3.91
N LEU A 119 -24.43 2.45 -4.12
CA LEU A 119 -25.17 1.70 -3.12
C LEU A 119 -24.37 0.46 -2.66
N LEU A 120 -23.85 -0.33 -3.61
CA LEU A 120 -22.98 -1.47 -3.32
C LEU A 120 -21.77 -1.06 -2.47
N MET A 121 -21.10 0.04 -2.81
CA MET A 121 -19.93 0.53 -2.08
C MET A 121 -20.26 0.87 -0.63
N LYS A 122 -21.37 1.56 -0.36
CA LYS A 122 -21.82 1.84 1.02
C LYS A 122 -22.08 0.57 1.81
N ILE A 123 -22.67 -0.44 1.18
CA ILE A 123 -22.91 -1.75 1.81
C ILE A 123 -21.58 -2.44 2.14
N VAL A 124 -20.68 -2.55 1.16
CA VAL A 124 -19.41 -3.26 1.31
C VAL A 124 -18.51 -2.56 2.32
N VAL A 125 -18.37 -1.23 2.23
CA VAL A 125 -17.58 -0.44 3.18
C VAL A 125 -18.14 -0.56 4.59
N PHE A 126 -19.46 -0.55 4.77
CA PHE A 126 -20.04 -0.77 6.08
C PHE A 126 -19.81 -2.21 6.59
N PHE A 127 -19.92 -3.23 5.73
CA PHE A 127 -19.87 -4.64 6.13
C PHE A 127 -18.49 -5.30 6.12
N HIS A 128 -17.43 -4.65 5.62
CA HIS A 128 -16.15 -5.30 5.32
C HIS A 128 -15.58 -6.10 6.50
N ASP A 129 -15.70 -5.55 7.71
CA ASP A 129 -15.20 -6.14 8.95
C ASP A 129 -16.26 -6.83 9.81
N SER A 130 -17.50 -6.91 9.33
CA SER A 130 -18.64 -7.45 10.09
C SER A 130 -18.47 -8.91 10.53
N GLY A 131 -17.51 -9.64 9.93
CA GLY A 131 -17.17 -11.00 10.28
C GLY A 131 -16.27 -11.18 11.51
N LYS A 132 -15.64 -10.11 12.02
CA LYS A 132 -14.78 -10.14 13.23
C LYS A 132 -15.52 -10.67 14.47
N GLY A 133 -14.76 -11.10 15.49
CA GLY A 133 -15.31 -11.64 16.73
C GLY A 133 -15.88 -13.06 16.62
N ARG A 134 -15.53 -13.80 15.56
CA ARG A 134 -15.98 -15.19 15.30
C ARG A 134 -14.79 -16.11 15.11
N LYS A 135 -15.02 -17.44 15.18
CA LYS A 135 -13.95 -18.46 15.13
C LYS A 135 -13.31 -18.65 13.74
N GLN A 136 -14.08 -18.39 12.68
CA GLN A 136 -13.62 -18.53 11.30
C GLN A 136 -12.96 -17.23 10.83
N ASP A 137 -12.22 -17.29 9.71
CA ASP A 137 -11.66 -16.10 9.07
C ASP A 137 -12.74 -15.03 8.85
N HIS A 138 -12.44 -13.81 9.29
CA HIS A 138 -13.41 -12.72 9.33
C HIS A 138 -13.86 -12.30 7.94
N SER A 139 -13.00 -12.36 6.93
CA SER A 139 -13.35 -12.01 5.56
C SER A 139 -14.29 -13.05 4.95
N GLU A 140 -14.05 -14.35 5.19
CA GLU A 140 -14.95 -15.43 4.76
C GLU A 140 -16.33 -15.36 5.44
N VAL A 141 -16.37 -15.01 6.73
CA VAL A 141 -17.63 -14.80 7.43
C VAL A 141 -18.34 -13.55 6.92
N GLY A 142 -17.62 -12.43 6.80
CA GLY A 142 -18.15 -11.16 6.28
C GLY A 142 -18.80 -11.33 4.92
N ALA A 143 -18.18 -12.11 4.03
CA ALA A 143 -18.70 -12.46 2.72
C ALA A 143 -20.08 -13.17 2.80
N LYS A 144 -20.27 -14.09 3.75
CA LYS A 144 -21.57 -14.75 3.98
C LYS A 144 -22.60 -13.78 4.55
N LEU A 145 -22.19 -12.89 5.46
CA LEU A 145 -23.06 -11.91 6.09
C LEU A 145 -23.58 -10.89 5.09
N VAL A 146 -22.69 -10.35 4.23
CA VAL A 146 -23.07 -9.38 3.20
C VAL A 146 -23.96 -10.01 2.13
N ALA A 147 -23.73 -11.29 1.75
CA ALA A 147 -24.59 -12.00 0.81
C ALA A 147 -26.04 -12.11 1.31
N GLN A 148 -26.21 -12.46 2.60
CA GLN A 148 -27.54 -12.54 3.21
C GLN A 148 -28.23 -11.18 3.23
N PHE A 149 -27.50 -10.13 3.63
CA PHE A 149 -28.04 -8.77 3.65
C PHE A 149 -28.43 -8.28 2.25
N ALA A 150 -27.56 -8.45 1.26
CA ALA A 150 -27.80 -8.10 -0.15
C ALA A 150 -29.09 -8.74 -0.70
N LYS A 151 -29.33 -10.02 -0.36
CA LYS A 151 -30.57 -10.71 -0.71
C LYS A 151 -31.80 -10.09 -0.03
N HIS A 152 -31.71 -9.73 1.25
CA HIS A 152 -32.84 -9.12 1.98
C HIS A 152 -33.26 -7.76 1.43
N ILE A 153 -32.29 -6.94 0.99
CA ILE A 153 -32.57 -5.63 0.40
C ILE A 153 -32.92 -5.71 -1.10
N GLY A 154 -32.81 -6.88 -1.73
CA GLY A 154 -33.06 -7.06 -3.16
C GLY A 154 -32.02 -6.35 -4.03
N LEU A 155 -30.74 -6.59 -3.73
CA LEU A 155 -29.64 -6.20 -4.61
C LEU A 155 -29.56 -7.18 -5.80
N ALA A 156 -29.16 -6.70 -6.98
CA ALA A 156 -28.97 -7.56 -8.15
C ALA A 156 -27.93 -8.67 -7.86
N GLU A 157 -28.07 -9.81 -8.53
CA GLU A 157 -27.21 -10.98 -8.32
C GLU A 157 -25.74 -10.65 -8.64
N GLU A 158 -25.47 -9.99 -9.77
CA GLU A 158 -24.11 -9.54 -10.14
C GLU A 158 -23.49 -8.65 -9.05
N LEU A 159 -24.23 -7.66 -8.55
CA LEU A 159 -23.75 -6.78 -7.47
C LEU A 159 -23.56 -7.52 -6.15
N THR A 160 -24.37 -8.55 -5.89
CA THR A 160 -24.22 -9.41 -4.72
C THR A 160 -22.93 -10.22 -4.79
N GLU A 161 -22.59 -10.80 -5.95
CA GLU A 161 -21.33 -11.52 -6.16
C GLU A 161 -20.11 -10.59 -6.01
N ARG A 162 -20.21 -9.35 -6.52
CA ARG A 162 -19.20 -8.32 -6.30
C ARG A 162 -19.06 -7.97 -4.82
N ALA A 163 -20.18 -7.79 -4.10
CA ALA A 163 -20.16 -7.51 -2.66
C ALA A 163 -19.43 -8.60 -1.88
N VAL A 164 -19.75 -9.87 -2.18
CA VAL A 164 -19.12 -11.05 -1.58
C VAL A 164 -17.63 -11.06 -1.85
N THR A 165 -17.21 -10.82 -3.10
CA THR A 165 -15.80 -10.78 -3.50
C THR A 165 -15.05 -9.66 -2.78
N LEU A 166 -15.61 -8.45 -2.77
CA LEU A 166 -14.98 -7.29 -2.15
C LEU A 166 -14.82 -7.45 -0.64
N VAL A 167 -15.86 -7.89 0.08
CA VAL A 167 -15.75 -8.16 1.53
C VAL A 167 -14.77 -9.29 1.81
N LYS A 168 -14.76 -10.35 0.99
CA LYS A 168 -13.81 -11.46 1.13
C LYS A 168 -12.36 -11.03 0.91
N GLN A 169 -12.11 -10.06 0.03
CA GLN A 169 -10.77 -9.62 -0.36
C GLN A 169 -10.41 -8.21 0.17
N HIS A 170 -11.15 -7.65 1.13
CA HIS A 170 -11.01 -6.23 1.51
C HIS A 170 -9.58 -5.87 1.97
N VAL A 171 -8.89 -6.78 2.68
CA VAL A 171 -7.48 -6.59 3.08
C VAL A 171 -6.45 -6.86 1.97
N LEU A 172 -6.87 -7.41 0.82
CA LEU A 172 -5.94 -7.92 -0.19
C LEU A 172 -5.09 -6.81 -0.80
N MET A 173 -5.71 -5.69 -1.17
CA MET A 173 -5.02 -4.62 -1.90
C MET A 173 -3.97 -3.93 -1.04
N SER A 174 -4.32 -3.55 0.19
CA SER A 174 -3.34 -3.00 1.14
C SER A 174 -2.22 -4.01 1.44
N ASN A 175 -2.56 -5.30 1.59
CA ASN A 175 -1.53 -6.33 1.79
C ASN A 175 -0.56 -6.43 0.62
N VAL A 176 -1.04 -6.50 -0.62
CA VAL A 176 -0.17 -6.64 -1.80
C VAL A 176 0.62 -5.36 -2.04
N ALA A 177 -0.03 -4.19 -2.00
CA ALA A 177 0.62 -2.90 -2.25
C ALA A 177 1.77 -2.65 -1.26
N PHE A 178 1.55 -2.97 0.02
CA PHE A 178 2.51 -2.63 1.07
C PHE A 178 3.57 -3.71 1.28
N LYS A 179 3.28 -4.99 0.96
CA LYS A 179 4.14 -6.12 1.40
C LYS A 179 4.73 -6.94 0.26
N GLU A 180 4.12 -6.94 -0.92
CA GLU A 180 4.58 -7.77 -2.03
C GLU A 180 5.31 -6.93 -3.09
N ASN A 181 6.12 -7.58 -3.93
CA ASN A 181 6.73 -6.94 -5.08
C ASN A 181 5.72 -6.85 -6.23
N ILE A 182 5.09 -5.67 -6.38
CA ILE A 182 4.07 -5.39 -7.39
C ILE A 182 4.63 -5.31 -8.82
N HIS A 183 5.95 -5.37 -9.00
CA HIS A 183 6.57 -5.38 -10.33
C HIS A 183 6.76 -6.79 -10.88
N ASN A 184 6.59 -7.81 -10.03
CA ASN A 184 6.58 -9.19 -10.45
C ASN A 184 5.21 -9.52 -11.04
N GLU A 185 5.16 -9.89 -12.32
CA GLU A 185 3.91 -10.25 -13.01
C GLU A 185 3.18 -11.40 -12.30
N LYS A 186 3.90 -12.38 -11.70
CA LYS A 186 3.28 -13.48 -10.94
C LYS A 186 2.49 -12.95 -9.74
N THR A 187 3.01 -11.94 -9.05
CA THR A 187 2.32 -11.24 -7.96
C THR A 187 1.04 -10.61 -8.48
N LEU A 188 1.12 -9.86 -9.57
CA LEU A 188 -0.02 -9.16 -10.14
C LEU A 188 -1.08 -10.12 -10.70
N TYR A 189 -0.70 -11.21 -11.37
CA TYR A 189 -1.63 -12.25 -11.82
C TYR A 189 -2.31 -12.94 -10.64
N LYS A 190 -1.57 -13.25 -9.57
CA LYS A 190 -2.13 -13.84 -8.35
C LYS A 190 -3.12 -12.87 -7.69
N PHE A 191 -2.77 -11.60 -7.61
CA PHE A 191 -3.67 -10.55 -7.12
C PHE A 191 -4.94 -10.47 -7.98
N MET A 192 -4.81 -10.29 -9.30
CA MET A 192 -5.93 -10.20 -10.21
C MET A 192 -6.79 -11.47 -10.25
N SER A 193 -6.21 -12.65 -10.09
CA SER A 193 -6.97 -13.91 -10.02
C SER A 193 -7.95 -13.96 -8.84
N LYS A 194 -7.66 -13.24 -7.75
CA LYS A 194 -8.55 -13.11 -6.59
C LYS A 194 -9.55 -11.96 -6.74
N VAL A 195 -9.13 -10.88 -7.39
CA VAL A 195 -9.97 -9.70 -7.65
C VAL A 195 -11.02 -9.99 -8.74
N GLY A 196 -10.68 -10.83 -9.71
CA GLY A 196 -11.55 -11.26 -10.80
C GLY A 196 -11.43 -10.36 -12.03
N ASP A 197 -11.98 -9.15 -11.97
CA ASP A 197 -12.06 -8.24 -13.13
C ASP A 197 -11.67 -6.79 -12.79
N ALA A 198 -11.54 -5.96 -13.82
CA ALA A 198 -11.17 -4.54 -13.69
C ALA A 198 -12.19 -3.71 -12.87
N LYS A 199 -13.46 -4.12 -12.87
CA LYS A 199 -14.52 -3.44 -12.13
C LYS A 199 -14.40 -3.72 -10.64
N ASN A 200 -14.15 -4.97 -10.24
CA ASN A 200 -13.80 -5.32 -8.86
C ASN A 200 -12.49 -4.67 -8.41
N LEU A 201 -11.51 -4.53 -9.31
CA LEU A 201 -10.26 -3.82 -9.00
C LEU A 201 -10.53 -2.35 -8.62
N LYS A 202 -11.36 -1.65 -9.42
CA LYS A 202 -11.78 -0.27 -9.13
C LYS A 202 -12.51 -0.18 -7.78
N LEU A 203 -13.52 -1.03 -7.57
CA LEU A 203 -14.30 -1.02 -6.32
C LEU A 203 -13.45 -1.38 -5.09
N LEU A 204 -12.51 -2.31 -5.23
CA LEU A 204 -11.58 -2.70 -4.15
C LEU A 204 -10.62 -1.56 -3.79
N TYR A 205 -10.20 -0.77 -4.77
CA TYR A 205 -9.36 0.40 -4.49
C TYR A 205 -10.11 1.46 -3.68
N ILE A 206 -11.34 1.78 -4.08
CA ILE A 206 -12.19 2.72 -3.33
C ILE A 206 -12.49 2.19 -1.92
N LEU A 207 -12.77 0.89 -1.77
CA LEU A 207 -12.96 0.25 -0.46
C LEU A 207 -11.71 0.39 0.42
N THR A 208 -10.53 0.11 -0.14
CA THR A 208 -9.25 0.19 0.58
C THR A 208 -8.94 1.61 1.02
N TYR A 209 -9.23 2.61 0.19
CA TYR A 209 -9.12 4.02 0.55
C TYR A 209 -10.02 4.36 1.75
N ALA A 210 -11.29 3.98 1.70
CA ALA A 210 -12.27 4.27 2.75
C ALA A 210 -11.92 3.55 4.08
N ASP A 211 -11.43 2.31 4.00
CA ASP A 211 -10.95 1.54 5.15
C ASP A 211 -9.78 2.25 5.86
N ILE A 212 -8.70 2.54 5.12
CA ILE A 212 -7.50 3.19 5.70
C ILE A 212 -7.82 4.57 6.29
N ASN A 213 -8.68 5.37 5.64
CA ASN A 213 -9.09 6.67 6.18
C ASN A 213 -10.03 6.54 7.39
N GLY A 214 -10.83 5.46 7.46
CA GLY A 214 -11.74 5.17 8.58
C GLY A 214 -11.04 4.68 9.86
N VAL A 215 -9.75 4.33 9.79
CA VAL A 215 -8.91 4.03 10.95
C VAL A 215 -8.66 5.28 11.82
N GLY A 216 -8.55 6.46 11.19
CA GLY A 216 -8.14 7.73 11.80
C GLY A 216 -6.61 7.97 11.81
N GLY A 217 -6.20 9.22 12.08
CA GLY A 217 -4.80 9.65 12.03
C GLY A 217 -4.23 9.79 10.62
N ASP A 218 -2.93 10.06 10.49
CA ASP A 218 -2.23 10.23 9.19
C ASP A 218 -1.88 8.90 8.50
N THR A 219 -2.76 7.90 8.61
CA THR A 219 -2.53 6.53 8.11
C THR A 219 -2.57 6.48 6.58
N TYR A 220 -3.50 7.22 5.96
CA TYR A 220 -3.50 7.47 4.53
C TYR A 220 -2.61 8.69 4.23
N ASN A 221 -1.36 8.45 3.86
CA ASN A 221 -0.40 9.49 3.54
C ASN A 221 0.10 9.36 2.09
N SER A 222 0.89 10.34 1.65
CA SER A 222 1.41 10.39 0.27
C SER A 222 2.15 9.11 -0.16
N PHE A 223 2.82 8.44 0.78
CA PHE A 223 3.54 7.19 0.52
C PHE A 223 2.59 6.00 0.30
N ASN A 224 1.68 5.75 1.24
CA ASN A 224 0.71 4.65 1.13
C ASN A 224 -0.25 4.85 -0.06
N SER A 225 -0.66 6.10 -0.33
CA SER A 225 -1.44 6.47 -1.52
C SER A 225 -0.73 6.06 -2.81
N LYS A 226 0.56 6.39 -2.92
CA LYS A 226 1.38 6.05 -4.09
C LYS A 226 1.50 4.53 -4.30
N LEU A 227 1.77 3.76 -3.24
CA LEU A 227 1.88 2.29 -3.36
C LEU A 227 0.56 1.64 -3.83
N LEU A 228 -0.58 2.13 -3.35
CA LEU A 228 -1.89 1.65 -3.79
C LEU A 228 -2.17 2.03 -5.25
N TYR A 229 -1.83 3.27 -5.63
CA TYR A 229 -1.95 3.74 -7.00
C TYR A 229 -1.10 2.92 -7.97
N ASP A 230 0.18 2.68 -7.64
CA ASP A 230 1.10 1.91 -8.48
C ASP A 230 0.61 0.46 -8.67
N LEU A 231 0.07 -0.17 -7.61
CA LEU A 231 -0.55 -1.49 -7.71
C LEU A 231 -1.80 -1.44 -8.60
N TYR A 232 -2.69 -0.47 -8.39
CA TYR A 232 -3.91 -0.32 -9.17
C TYR A 232 -3.60 -0.19 -10.66
N MET A 233 -2.68 0.70 -11.04
CA MET A 233 -2.31 0.94 -12.43
C MET A 233 -1.67 -0.29 -13.06
N SER A 234 -0.77 -0.98 -12.33
CA SER A 234 -0.11 -2.20 -12.81
C SER A 234 -1.09 -3.37 -12.98
N ALA A 235 -2.02 -3.52 -12.04
CA ALA A 235 -3.06 -4.54 -12.09
C ALA A 235 -4.11 -4.26 -13.17
N LEU A 236 -4.46 -2.99 -13.40
CA LEU A 236 -5.37 -2.55 -14.46
C LEU A 236 -4.78 -2.85 -15.84
N GLU A 237 -3.47 -2.60 -16.02
CA GLU A 237 -2.75 -2.97 -17.25
C GLU A 237 -2.86 -4.48 -17.52
N ILE A 238 -2.75 -5.34 -16.50
CA ILE A 238 -2.93 -6.79 -16.66
C ILE A 238 -4.38 -7.16 -16.93
N ALA A 239 -5.34 -6.51 -16.28
CA ALA A 239 -6.76 -6.77 -16.50
C ALA A 239 -7.20 -6.42 -17.94
N GLN A 240 -6.57 -5.42 -18.55
CA GLN A 240 -6.85 -4.98 -19.93
C GLN A 240 -6.09 -5.79 -20.99
N ASN A 241 -5.01 -6.49 -20.62
CA ASN A 241 -4.18 -7.27 -21.54
C ASN A 241 -4.45 -8.78 -21.36
N THR A 242 -5.17 -9.38 -22.31
CA THR A 242 -5.52 -10.82 -22.28
C THR A 242 -4.36 -11.76 -22.60
N GLU A 243 -3.29 -11.27 -23.22
CA GLU A 243 -2.06 -12.05 -23.40
C GLU A 243 -1.12 -11.90 -22.21
N ARG A 244 -0.52 -13.00 -21.77
CA ARG A 244 0.65 -12.97 -20.87
C ARG A 244 1.75 -12.14 -21.55
N ILE A 245 1.84 -10.87 -21.19
CA ILE A 245 3.01 -10.06 -21.48
C ILE A 245 4.14 -10.67 -20.66
N THR A 246 5.32 -10.82 -21.24
CA THR A 246 6.52 -11.17 -20.51
C THR A 246 7.27 -9.88 -20.19
N ASP A 247 8.10 -9.88 -19.15
CA ASP A 247 9.00 -8.75 -18.86
C ASP A 247 9.72 -8.23 -20.11
N ALA A 248 10.15 -9.12 -21.01
CA ALA A 248 10.78 -8.75 -22.28
C ALA A 248 9.84 -7.98 -23.22
N LYS A 249 8.57 -8.41 -23.38
CA LYS A 249 7.57 -7.66 -24.15
C LYS A 249 7.27 -6.31 -23.49
N LYS A 250 7.09 -6.26 -22.16
CA LYS A 250 6.83 -5.02 -21.42
C LYS A 250 7.98 -4.02 -21.58
N ARG A 251 9.22 -4.51 -21.45
CA ARG A 251 10.46 -3.75 -21.69
C ARG A 251 10.48 -3.12 -23.08
N LEU A 252 10.17 -3.89 -24.12
CA LEU A 252 10.13 -3.41 -25.50
C LEU A 252 9.07 -2.31 -25.72
N ILE A 253 7.90 -2.44 -25.10
CA ILE A 253 6.84 -1.41 -25.16
C ILE A 253 7.33 -0.10 -24.57
N ILE A 254 7.94 -0.15 -23.37
CA ILE A 254 8.46 1.04 -22.69
C ILE A 254 9.62 1.64 -23.47
N GLU A 255 10.57 0.83 -23.96
CA GLU A 255 11.64 1.31 -24.83
C GLU A 255 11.10 2.01 -26.07
N LYS A 256 10.03 1.49 -26.69
CA LYS A 256 9.40 2.12 -27.85
C LYS A 256 8.81 3.49 -27.48
N ARG A 257 8.18 3.61 -26.30
CA ARG A 257 7.68 4.90 -25.78
C ARG A 257 8.82 5.88 -25.54
N VAL A 258 9.92 5.43 -24.91
CA VAL A 258 11.15 6.23 -24.70
C VAL A 258 11.72 6.71 -26.04
N LYS A 259 11.89 5.79 -27.01
CA LYS A 259 12.40 6.09 -28.37
C LYS A 259 11.52 7.09 -29.13
N ASN A 260 10.24 7.16 -28.81
CA ASN A 260 9.30 8.05 -29.47
C ASN A 260 9.34 9.50 -28.94
N LEU A 261 9.84 9.72 -27.73
CA LEU A 261 9.98 11.06 -27.15
C LEU A 261 10.95 11.91 -27.98
N ALA A 262 10.60 13.19 -28.18
CA ALA A 262 11.41 14.14 -28.94
C ALA A 262 12.81 14.29 -28.33
N GLU A 263 12.87 14.45 -27.01
CA GLU A 263 14.13 14.61 -26.29
C GLU A 263 15.07 13.40 -26.46
N PHE A 264 14.54 12.17 -26.48
CA PHE A 264 15.36 10.98 -26.72
C PHE A 264 16.00 11.00 -28.11
N LYS A 265 15.25 11.45 -29.13
CA LYS A 265 15.72 11.50 -30.52
C LYS A 265 16.83 12.53 -30.72
N GLU A 266 16.83 13.60 -29.93
CA GLU A 266 17.85 14.65 -29.94
C GLU A 266 19.15 14.24 -29.22
N LEU A 267 19.12 13.20 -28.38
CA LEU A 267 20.32 12.71 -27.70
C LEU A 267 21.34 12.12 -28.68
N PRO A 268 22.65 12.24 -28.41
CA PRO A 268 23.68 11.55 -29.19
C PRO A 268 23.42 10.04 -29.26
N ARG A 269 23.70 9.39 -30.40
CA ARG A 269 23.48 7.94 -30.60
C ARG A 269 24.10 7.07 -29.49
N LEU A 270 25.27 7.47 -28.99
CA LEU A 270 25.93 6.78 -27.88
C LEU A 270 25.09 6.83 -26.60
N MET A 271 24.47 7.97 -26.28
CA MET A 271 23.58 8.10 -25.13
C MET A 271 22.30 7.28 -25.30
N GLN A 272 21.70 7.31 -26.49
CA GLN A 272 20.53 6.47 -26.78
C GLN A 272 20.84 4.98 -26.53
N LYS A 273 22.01 4.51 -27.00
CA LYS A 273 22.47 3.13 -26.75
C LYS A 273 22.66 2.86 -25.25
N LYS A 274 23.32 3.77 -24.53
CA LYS A 274 23.58 3.67 -23.08
C LYS A 274 22.30 3.58 -22.25
N ILE A 275 21.29 4.40 -22.57
CA ILE A 275 19.98 4.35 -21.90
C ILE A 275 19.37 2.96 -22.09
N LEU A 276 19.30 2.48 -23.33
CA LEU A 276 18.64 1.22 -23.63
C LEU A 276 19.41 0.00 -23.08
N SER A 277 20.72 0.11 -22.89
CA SER A 277 21.56 -0.95 -22.32
C SER A 277 21.46 -1.12 -20.80
N ILE A 278 20.70 -0.27 -20.09
CA ILE A 278 20.46 -0.47 -18.65
C ILE A 278 19.78 -1.84 -18.45
N GLU A 279 20.43 -2.73 -17.71
CA GLU A 279 20.04 -4.14 -17.63
C GLU A 279 18.76 -4.37 -16.84
N SER A 280 18.53 -3.57 -15.80
CA SER A 280 17.38 -3.73 -14.91
C SER A 280 16.07 -3.42 -15.64
N ASN A 281 15.26 -4.45 -15.88
CA ASN A 281 13.88 -4.26 -16.37
C ASN A 281 13.05 -3.42 -15.39
N LEU A 282 13.27 -3.61 -14.09
CA LEU A 282 12.56 -2.90 -13.03
C LEU A 282 12.78 -1.39 -13.11
N PHE A 283 13.98 -0.95 -13.48
CA PHE A 283 14.26 0.47 -13.72
C PHE A 283 13.28 1.06 -14.74
N PHE A 284 13.01 0.34 -15.83
CA PHE A 284 12.06 0.80 -16.86
C PHE A 284 10.62 0.71 -16.41
N PHE A 285 10.29 -0.27 -15.58
CA PHE A 285 8.91 -0.47 -15.12
C PHE A 285 8.50 0.58 -14.08
N LYS A 286 9.46 1.09 -13.31
CA LYS A 286 9.21 2.09 -12.24
C LYS A 286 9.24 3.54 -12.68
N HIS A 287 9.87 3.84 -13.81
CA HIS A 287 10.10 5.20 -14.24
C HIS A 287 9.29 5.51 -15.49
N THR A 288 8.72 6.70 -15.56
CA THR A 288 8.08 7.14 -16.81
C THR A 288 9.13 7.24 -17.91
N PRO A 289 8.73 7.19 -19.20
CA PRO A 289 9.66 7.39 -20.30
C PRO A 289 10.50 8.68 -20.19
N GLN A 290 9.94 9.74 -19.59
CA GLN A 290 10.66 10.99 -19.33
C GLN A 290 11.66 10.84 -18.17
N ASP A 291 11.23 10.26 -17.05
CA ASP A 291 12.13 10.03 -15.89
C ASP A 291 13.36 9.22 -16.28
N ILE A 292 13.20 8.20 -17.14
CA ILE A 292 14.30 7.37 -17.66
C ILE A 292 15.36 8.23 -18.35
N ILE A 293 14.92 9.20 -19.16
CA ILE A 293 15.82 10.11 -19.89
C ILE A 293 16.50 11.06 -18.90
N ASP A 294 15.75 11.65 -17.96
CA ASP A 294 16.25 12.62 -17.00
C ASP A 294 17.30 12.01 -16.06
N ILE A 295 17.01 10.81 -15.54
CA ILE A 295 17.95 10.05 -14.70
C ILE A 295 19.21 9.72 -15.49
N ALA A 296 19.07 9.28 -16.75
CA ALA A 296 20.23 8.98 -17.59
C ALA A 296 21.08 10.23 -17.89
N LYS A 297 20.46 11.38 -18.15
CA LYS A 297 21.19 12.63 -18.38
C LYS A 297 21.98 13.05 -17.13
N LYS A 298 21.37 12.96 -15.95
CA LYS A 298 22.04 13.20 -14.67
C LYS A 298 23.21 12.23 -14.47
N ALA A 299 22.98 10.92 -14.62
CA ALA A 299 24.01 9.89 -14.47
C ALA A 299 25.23 10.10 -15.39
N ARG A 300 25.00 10.59 -16.62
CA ARG A 300 26.08 10.96 -17.54
C ARG A 300 26.89 12.16 -17.04
N GLY A 301 26.22 13.15 -16.46
CA GLY A 301 26.83 14.36 -15.93
C GLY A 301 27.52 14.17 -14.58
N THR A 302 27.26 13.06 -13.88
CA THR A 302 27.87 12.76 -12.58
C THR A 302 29.36 12.43 -12.72
N GLY A 303 30.19 13.20 -12.00
CA GLY A 303 31.60 12.92 -11.73
C GLY A 303 31.74 11.77 -10.73
N GLU A 304 32.35 12.00 -9.58
CA GLU A 304 32.46 10.97 -8.53
C GLU A 304 31.10 10.63 -7.92
N TYR A 305 30.33 11.66 -7.56
CA TYR A 305 28.95 11.54 -7.13
C TYR A 305 28.18 12.84 -7.35
N SER A 306 26.86 12.78 -7.23
CA SER A 306 25.96 13.94 -7.21
C SER A 306 24.66 13.54 -6.54
N PHE A 307 24.01 14.44 -5.82
CA PHE A 307 22.72 14.15 -5.20
C PHE A 307 21.73 15.31 -5.35
N THR A 308 20.44 15.00 -5.16
CA THR A 308 19.37 16.00 -5.07
C THR A 308 18.40 15.63 -3.96
N THR A 309 17.95 16.61 -3.19
CA THR A 309 16.95 16.44 -2.13
C THR A 309 15.64 17.14 -2.48
N LYS A 310 14.51 16.47 -2.31
CA LYS A 310 13.16 17.08 -2.41
C LYS A 310 12.47 16.94 -1.06
N ASN A 311 11.77 17.98 -0.61
CA ASN A 311 11.13 18.02 0.71
C ASN A 311 9.79 18.77 0.63
N LYS A 312 8.82 18.18 -0.09
CA LYS A 312 7.50 18.80 -0.31
C LYS A 312 6.42 18.11 0.53
N ASN A 313 6.31 16.79 0.39
CA ASN A 313 5.37 15.96 1.13
C ASN A 313 6.10 15.00 2.08
N SER A 314 7.25 14.51 1.65
CA SER A 314 8.25 13.78 2.43
C SER A 314 9.65 14.15 1.93
N LEU A 315 10.69 13.84 2.71
CA LEU A 315 12.07 13.92 2.23
C LEU A 315 12.33 12.78 1.23
N THR A 316 12.81 13.13 0.04
CA THR A 316 13.36 12.21 -0.97
C THR A 316 14.81 12.61 -1.21
N ILE A 317 15.73 11.64 -1.14
CA ILE A 317 17.13 11.81 -1.52
C ILE A 317 17.40 10.97 -2.76
N GLU A 318 17.86 11.59 -3.83
CA GLU A 318 18.34 10.91 -5.04
C GLU A 318 19.87 11.05 -5.11
N ILE A 319 20.61 9.93 -5.17
CA ILE A 319 22.08 9.91 -5.21
C ILE A 319 22.55 9.17 -6.46
N TYR A 320 23.52 9.74 -7.17
CA TYR A 320 24.22 9.14 -8.29
C TYR A 320 25.68 9.01 -7.89
N ARG A 321 26.30 7.85 -8.07
CA ARG A 321 27.66 7.63 -7.60
C ARG A 321 28.46 6.67 -8.49
N ARG A 322 29.76 6.96 -8.60
CA ARG A 322 30.80 6.12 -9.21
C ARG A 322 31.78 5.57 -8.18
N ILE A 323 32.00 6.30 -7.09
CA ILE A 323 32.80 5.85 -5.94
C ILE A 323 31.93 5.12 -4.90
N PRO A 324 32.49 4.31 -3.98
CA PRO A 324 31.71 3.67 -2.91
C PRO A 324 30.93 4.68 -2.05
N LEU A 325 29.75 4.27 -1.58
CA LEU A 325 28.89 5.03 -0.67
C LEU A 325 28.69 4.19 0.59
N ASN A 326 28.97 4.74 1.77
CA ASN A 326 28.73 4.10 3.06
C ASN A 326 27.23 4.21 3.40
N LEU A 327 26.42 3.30 2.87
CA LEU A 327 24.97 3.35 3.01
C LEU A 327 24.56 3.06 4.47
N GLY A 328 25.34 2.23 5.18
CA GLY A 328 25.18 1.99 6.61
C GLY A 328 25.27 3.30 7.41
N TYR A 329 26.31 4.11 7.19
CA TYR A 329 26.48 5.42 7.83
C TYR A 329 25.32 6.38 7.50
N LEU A 330 24.97 6.48 6.21
CA LEU A 330 23.92 7.38 5.75
C LEU A 330 22.59 7.07 6.45
N LEU A 331 22.18 5.80 6.43
CA LEU A 331 20.90 5.37 6.98
C LEU A 331 20.89 5.37 8.51
N ALA A 332 22.04 5.13 9.16
CA ALA A 332 22.15 5.25 10.62
C ALA A 332 22.00 6.71 11.07
N SER A 333 22.67 7.64 10.39
CA SER A 333 22.62 9.08 10.67
C SER A 333 21.22 9.66 10.46
N LEU A 334 20.49 9.15 9.47
CA LEU A 334 19.12 9.57 9.14
C LEU A 334 18.02 8.68 9.76
N SER A 335 18.38 7.82 10.73
CA SER A 335 17.45 6.82 11.28
C SER A 335 16.21 7.41 11.96
N HIS A 336 16.25 8.66 12.42
CA HIS A 336 15.13 9.36 13.06
C HIS A 336 14.00 9.76 12.08
N LEU A 337 14.30 9.80 10.77
CA LEU A 337 13.33 10.18 9.73
C LEU A 337 12.46 9.01 9.25
N ASP A 338 12.87 7.78 9.57
CA ASP A 338 12.28 6.51 9.14
C ASP A 338 12.22 6.37 7.60
N VAL A 339 12.95 5.39 7.05
CA VAL A 339 12.93 5.13 5.60
C VAL A 339 11.59 4.51 5.22
N ALA A 340 10.90 5.15 4.27
CA ALA A 340 9.66 4.66 3.68
C ALA A 340 9.96 3.67 2.54
N SER A 341 10.86 4.01 1.62
CA SER A 341 11.32 3.09 0.58
C SER A 341 12.70 3.48 0.05
N MET A 342 13.43 2.51 -0.50
CA MET A 342 14.75 2.75 -1.07
C MET A 342 14.93 1.96 -2.36
N GLU A 343 15.21 2.64 -3.46
CA GLU A 343 15.50 2.04 -4.76
C GLU A 343 16.98 2.18 -5.06
N ILE A 344 17.56 1.14 -5.67
CA ILE A 344 18.95 1.12 -6.10
C ILE A 344 18.94 0.64 -7.54
N PHE A 345 19.69 1.23 -8.46
CA PHE A 345 19.80 0.76 -9.83
C PHE A 345 21.21 0.92 -10.34
N THR A 346 21.75 -0.11 -10.99
CA THR A 346 22.96 0.04 -11.80
C THR A 346 22.56 0.59 -13.16
N LEU A 347 23.11 1.73 -13.53
CA LEU A 347 22.95 2.36 -14.83
C LEU A 347 24.16 2.04 -15.71
N PHE A 348 24.25 2.69 -16.88
CA PHE A 348 25.41 2.58 -17.75
C PHE A 348 26.67 3.20 -17.12
N ASP A 349 27.84 2.79 -17.61
CA ASP A 349 29.16 3.19 -17.09
C ASP A 349 29.31 2.95 -15.57
N GLU A 350 28.67 1.89 -15.04
CA GLU A 350 28.70 1.48 -13.63
C GLU A 350 28.17 2.53 -12.63
N VAL A 351 27.49 3.58 -13.11
CA VAL A 351 26.87 4.57 -12.22
C VAL A 351 25.76 3.89 -11.44
N LYS A 352 25.78 4.03 -10.12
CA LYS A 352 24.72 3.56 -9.25
C LYS A 352 23.81 4.72 -8.89
N TYR A 353 22.51 4.51 -9.11
CA TYR A 353 21.44 5.44 -8.76
C TYR A 353 20.70 4.93 -7.52
N PHE A 354 20.57 5.77 -6.51
CA PHE A 354 19.82 5.52 -5.30
C PHE A 354 18.69 6.54 -5.22
N LYS A 355 17.51 6.08 -4.79
CA LYS A 355 16.39 6.95 -4.43
C LYS A 355 15.84 6.49 -3.10
N ILE A 356 15.92 7.35 -2.10
CA ILE A 356 15.52 7.06 -0.72
C ILE A 356 14.39 8.00 -0.37
N ASP A 357 13.20 7.45 -0.15
CA ASP A 357 12.02 8.16 0.32
C ASP A 357 11.87 7.91 1.82
N PHE A 358 11.70 8.98 2.59
CA PHE A 358 11.48 8.94 4.04
C PHE A 358 10.01 9.16 4.38
N ILE A 359 9.59 8.78 5.58
CA ILE A 359 8.20 8.99 6.05
C ILE A 359 7.99 10.46 6.43
N LYS A 360 9.03 11.11 7.00
CA LYS A 360 8.96 12.47 7.52
C LYS A 360 9.57 13.49 6.56
N ASN A 361 9.10 14.74 6.67
CA ASN A 361 9.81 15.90 6.12
C ASN A 361 10.87 16.37 7.12
N VAL A 362 11.83 17.14 6.62
CA VAL A 362 12.78 17.91 7.43
C VAL A 362 12.38 19.38 7.44
N THR A 363 12.73 20.13 8.49
CA THR A 363 12.35 21.54 8.63
C THR A 363 13.55 22.45 8.93
N GLY A 364 13.48 23.70 8.48
CA GLY A 364 14.51 24.70 8.76
C GLY A 364 15.90 24.27 8.26
N ASN A 365 16.88 24.29 9.17
CA ASN A 365 18.30 24.01 8.85
C ASN A 365 18.62 22.51 8.70
N GLU A 366 17.70 21.60 9.04
CA GLU A 366 17.91 20.15 8.92
C GLU A 366 18.24 19.72 7.48
N LEU A 367 17.77 20.45 6.47
CA LEU A 367 18.14 20.17 5.08
C LEU A 367 19.63 20.32 4.83
N VAL A 368 20.30 21.30 5.47
CA VAL A 368 21.74 21.50 5.33
C VAL A 368 22.48 20.35 6.00
N GLU A 369 22.03 19.94 7.19
CA GLU A 369 22.59 18.79 7.92
C GLU A 369 22.46 17.49 7.11
N VAL A 370 21.32 17.28 6.43
CA VAL A 370 21.12 16.13 5.54
C VAL A 370 22.15 16.14 4.39
N GLN A 371 22.44 17.31 3.81
CA GLN A 371 23.43 17.42 2.73
C GLN A 371 24.84 17.09 3.25
N ASP A 372 25.21 17.63 4.41
CA ASP A 372 26.49 17.33 5.05
C ASP A 372 26.61 15.82 5.38
N ILE A 373 25.52 15.20 5.84
CA ILE A 373 25.47 13.76 6.11
C ILE A 373 25.69 12.95 4.81
N ILE A 374 25.09 13.36 3.69
CA ILE A 374 25.29 12.69 2.39
C ILE A 374 26.74 12.81 1.94
N ASP A 375 27.34 13.99 2.02
CA ASP A 375 28.74 14.19 1.65
C ASP A 375 29.68 13.34 2.53
N ASN A 376 29.43 13.32 3.84
CA ASN A 376 30.18 12.48 4.77
C ASN A 376 29.98 10.98 4.52
N ALA A 377 28.87 10.55 3.92
CA ALA A 377 28.64 9.14 3.59
C ALA A 377 29.56 8.63 2.47
N PHE A 378 30.21 9.51 1.70
CA PHE A 378 31.23 9.12 0.73
C PHE A 378 32.62 8.93 1.34
N ASP A 379 32.81 9.31 2.61
CA ASP A 379 34.01 8.99 3.37
C ASP A 379 33.87 7.59 4.01
N MET A 380 34.50 6.62 3.37
CA MET A 380 34.47 5.22 3.83
C MET A 380 35.21 4.98 5.16
N SER A 381 35.94 5.98 5.68
CA SER A 381 36.56 5.89 7.02
C SER A 381 35.59 6.20 8.15
N ARG A 382 34.40 6.73 7.86
CA ARG A 382 33.37 7.01 8.87
C ARG A 382 32.88 5.74 9.53
N GLU A 383 33.04 5.68 10.85
CA GLU A 383 32.50 4.60 11.65
C GLU A 383 30.97 4.67 11.73
N VAL A 384 30.33 3.51 11.60
CA VAL A 384 28.89 3.37 11.79
C VAL A 384 28.65 2.84 13.20
N HIS A 385 28.17 3.69 14.10
CA HIS A 385 27.66 3.21 15.39
C HIS A 385 26.27 2.60 15.18
N LEU A 386 26.25 1.34 14.74
CA LEU A 386 25.03 0.58 14.60
C LEU A 386 24.47 0.26 15.99
N LYS A 387 23.16 0.46 16.15
CA LYS A 387 22.45 -0.08 17.31
C LYS A 387 22.43 -1.60 17.23
N GLU A 388 22.44 -2.28 18.38
CA GLU A 388 22.21 -3.71 18.40
C GLU A 388 20.78 -4.01 17.94
N VAL A 389 20.68 -4.82 16.89
CA VAL A 389 19.41 -5.25 16.31
C VAL A 389 19.32 -6.77 16.45
N LYS A 390 18.15 -7.27 16.82
CA LYS A 390 17.89 -8.71 16.95
C LYS A 390 16.97 -9.16 15.83
N ILE A 391 17.49 -10.01 14.93
CA ILE A 391 16.73 -10.65 13.86
C ILE A 391 16.80 -12.16 14.10
N LYS A 392 15.67 -12.86 14.08
CA LYS A 392 15.67 -14.32 14.20
C LYS A 392 15.75 -14.99 12.83
N LYS A 393 16.28 -16.21 12.78
CA LYS A 393 16.38 -16.98 11.53
C LYS A 393 15.02 -17.18 10.84
N ASP A 394 13.95 -17.43 11.61
CA ASP A 394 12.58 -17.59 11.11
C ASP A 394 11.94 -16.29 10.61
N GLU A 395 12.54 -15.14 10.93
CA GLU A 395 12.13 -13.83 10.43
C GLU A 395 12.77 -13.51 9.07
N ILE A 396 13.70 -14.32 8.57
CA ILE A 396 14.39 -14.14 7.30
C ILE A 396 13.98 -15.24 6.33
N ASN A 397 13.52 -14.87 5.14
CA ASN A 397 13.16 -15.81 4.08
C ASN A 397 13.86 -15.44 2.77
N ILE A 398 14.55 -16.41 2.16
CA ILE A 398 15.29 -16.22 0.91
C ILE A 398 14.63 -17.09 -0.18
N ASP A 399 14.01 -16.44 -1.16
CA ASP A 399 13.46 -17.07 -2.36
C ASP A 399 14.49 -17.07 -3.50
N CYS A 400 15.19 -18.19 -3.63
CA CYS A 400 16.11 -18.44 -4.72
C CYS A 400 15.42 -18.80 -6.04
N GLU A 401 14.12 -19.04 -6.06
CA GLU A 401 13.36 -19.34 -7.29
C GLU A 401 12.54 -18.12 -7.76
N HIS A 402 12.82 -16.92 -7.21
CA HIS A 402 12.11 -15.69 -7.56
C HIS A 402 12.16 -15.40 -9.08
N SER A 403 13.34 -15.56 -9.69
CA SER A 403 13.50 -15.54 -11.16
C SER A 403 14.75 -16.31 -11.59
N LYS A 404 15.01 -16.42 -12.90
CA LYS A 404 16.24 -17.05 -13.40
C LYS A 404 17.52 -16.32 -12.99
N THR A 405 17.46 -14.99 -12.80
CA THR A 405 18.65 -14.13 -12.60
C THR A 405 18.73 -13.48 -11.23
N HIS A 406 17.63 -13.47 -10.47
CA HIS A 406 17.52 -12.77 -9.18
C HIS A 406 16.98 -13.68 -8.07
N ALA A 407 17.46 -13.45 -6.85
CA ALA A 407 16.91 -14.00 -5.62
C ALA A 407 16.29 -12.86 -4.79
N GLU A 408 15.26 -13.17 -4.01
CA GLU A 408 14.62 -12.21 -3.10
C GLU A 408 14.88 -12.61 -1.65
N LEU A 409 15.34 -11.68 -0.83
CA LEU A 409 15.44 -11.86 0.63
C LEU A 409 14.41 -10.97 1.31
N THR A 410 13.62 -11.56 2.19
CA THR A 410 12.58 -10.89 2.97
C THR A 410 12.91 -10.97 4.45
N ILE A 411 12.81 -9.85 5.17
CA ILE A 411 12.98 -9.74 6.62
C ILE A 411 11.68 -9.26 7.24
N HIS A 412 11.06 -10.10 8.04
CA HIS A 412 9.79 -9.85 8.73
C HIS A 412 10.00 -9.86 10.25
N THR A 413 10.43 -8.73 10.80
CA THR A 413 10.81 -8.62 12.23
C THR A 413 10.07 -7.47 12.93
N GLN A 414 10.28 -7.32 14.24
CA GLN A 414 9.81 -6.15 14.98
C GLN A 414 10.56 -4.90 14.52
N ASN A 415 9.85 -3.77 14.46
CA ASN A 415 10.49 -2.51 14.11
C ASN A 415 11.53 -2.13 15.18
N GLN A 416 12.77 -1.97 14.76
CA GLN A 416 13.91 -1.64 15.60
C GLN A 416 14.65 -0.47 14.96
N MET A 417 14.99 0.54 15.76
CA MET A 417 15.69 1.72 15.25
C MET A 417 17.07 1.32 14.72
N GLY A 418 17.37 1.67 13.46
CA GLY A 418 18.61 1.30 12.80
C GLY A 418 18.63 -0.10 12.17
N LEU A 419 17.51 -0.84 12.16
CA LEU A 419 17.39 -2.16 11.50
C LEU A 419 17.88 -2.13 10.05
N LEU A 420 17.37 -1.19 9.24
CA LEU A 420 17.77 -1.10 7.84
C LEU A 420 19.27 -0.77 7.68
N ALA A 421 19.79 0.15 8.50
CA ALA A 421 21.21 0.50 8.48
C ALA A 421 22.09 -0.71 8.84
N TYR A 422 21.66 -1.50 9.82
CA TYR A 422 22.32 -2.75 10.20
C TYR A 422 22.33 -3.76 9.05
N VAL A 423 21.17 -4.00 8.42
CA VAL A 423 21.07 -4.94 7.28
C VAL A 423 21.92 -4.47 6.10
N MET A 424 21.90 -3.17 5.76
CA MET A 424 22.72 -2.62 4.68
C MET A 424 24.21 -2.76 4.96
N HIS A 425 24.65 -2.46 6.19
CA HIS A 425 26.04 -2.64 6.57
C HIS A 425 26.50 -4.10 6.47
N LYS A 426 25.65 -5.06 6.89
CA LYS A 426 25.94 -6.50 6.74
C LYS A 426 25.98 -6.95 5.28
N PHE A 427 25.14 -6.39 4.42
CA PHE A 427 25.20 -6.64 2.97
C PHE A 427 26.48 -6.08 2.34
N GLU A 428 26.96 -4.91 2.79
CA GLU A 428 28.24 -4.34 2.37
C GLU A 428 29.43 -5.22 2.82
N GLU A 429 29.46 -5.69 4.07
CA GLU A 429 30.47 -6.64 4.57
C GLU A 429 30.54 -7.93 3.72
N MET A 430 29.38 -8.41 3.27
CA MET A 430 29.27 -9.60 2.42
C MET A 430 29.47 -9.32 0.91
N GLN A 431 29.67 -8.06 0.51
CA GLN A 431 29.74 -7.64 -0.89
C GLN A 431 28.50 -8.06 -1.71
N ILE A 432 27.32 -8.04 -1.08
CA ILE A 432 26.06 -8.35 -1.74
C ILE A 432 25.62 -7.15 -2.60
N ASN A 433 25.48 -7.38 -3.90
CA ASN A 433 24.99 -6.38 -4.83
C ASN A 433 23.45 -6.34 -4.80
N ILE A 434 22.91 -5.33 -4.12
CA ILE A 434 21.46 -5.10 -4.06
C ILE A 434 21.02 -4.44 -5.37
N ILE A 435 20.06 -5.08 -6.05
CA ILE A 435 19.44 -4.55 -7.26
C ILE A 435 18.22 -3.72 -6.91
N THR A 436 17.49 -4.04 -5.84
CA THR A 436 16.37 -3.22 -5.37
C THR A 436 16.11 -3.53 -3.91
N ALA A 437 15.72 -2.53 -3.13
CA ALA A 437 15.12 -2.73 -1.82
C ALA A 437 13.65 -2.25 -1.84
N LYS A 438 12.79 -2.88 -1.07
CA LYS A 438 11.47 -2.37 -0.74
C LYS A 438 11.35 -2.46 0.77
N ILE A 439 11.37 -1.29 1.39
CA ILE A 439 11.32 -1.17 2.84
C ILE A 439 9.88 -0.91 3.20
N HIS A 440 9.37 -1.56 4.23
CA HIS A 440 8.04 -1.26 4.75
C HIS A 440 8.07 -1.31 6.27
N SER A 441 8.16 -0.12 6.86
CA SER A 441 8.23 0.08 8.30
C SER A 441 6.91 0.58 8.84
N SER A 442 6.33 -0.16 9.79
CA SER A 442 5.21 0.27 10.63
C SER A 442 5.69 0.53 12.05
N LYS A 443 4.87 1.13 12.91
CA LYS A 443 5.22 1.41 14.32
C LYS A 443 5.75 0.19 15.09
N HIS A 444 5.30 -1.02 14.74
CA HIS A 444 5.62 -2.25 15.49
C HIS A 444 6.33 -3.33 14.68
N LYS A 445 6.22 -3.32 13.34
CA LYS A 445 6.76 -4.37 12.48
C LYS A 445 7.43 -3.79 11.25
N VAL A 446 8.48 -4.46 10.80
CA VAL A 446 9.18 -4.16 9.55
C VAL A 446 9.05 -5.35 8.62
N ARG A 447 8.86 -5.05 7.33
CA ARG A 447 8.80 -6.02 6.25
C ARG A 447 9.63 -5.51 5.09
N ASP A 448 10.90 -5.88 5.11
CA ASP A 448 11.84 -5.45 4.10
C ASP A 448 12.03 -6.56 3.08
N SER A 449 12.02 -6.21 1.79
CA SER A 449 12.35 -7.11 0.68
C SER A 449 13.55 -6.56 -0.07
N PHE A 450 14.51 -7.42 -0.38
CA PHE A 450 15.74 -7.10 -1.10
C PHE A 450 15.88 -8.03 -2.28
N LEU A 451 15.86 -7.46 -3.48
CA LEU A 451 16.12 -8.17 -4.72
C LEU A 451 17.62 -8.10 -5.02
N MET A 452 18.25 -9.25 -5.20
CA MET A 452 19.69 -9.40 -5.36
C MET A 452 20.01 -10.26 -6.57
N GLU A 453 21.17 -10.04 -7.18
CA GLU A 453 21.61 -10.84 -8.33
C GLU A 453 22.15 -12.20 -7.91
N LYS A 454 21.77 -13.27 -8.62
CA LYS A 454 22.24 -14.63 -8.32
C LYS A 454 23.72 -14.85 -8.58
N GLN A 455 24.38 -13.97 -9.33
CA GLN A 455 25.80 -14.12 -9.73
C GLN A 455 26.76 -14.19 -8.53
N ASN A 456 26.35 -13.72 -7.34
CA ASN A 456 27.19 -13.70 -6.13
C ASN A 456 27.08 -14.97 -5.25
N LYS A 457 26.61 -16.11 -5.78
CA LYS A 457 26.44 -17.36 -5.00
C LYS A 457 25.62 -17.18 -3.71
N ILE A 458 24.67 -16.24 -3.73
CA ILE A 458 23.79 -15.94 -2.58
C ILE A 458 23.02 -17.21 -2.18
N CYS A 459 22.51 -17.92 -3.18
CA CYS A 459 21.79 -19.18 -2.99
C CYS A 459 22.65 -20.33 -2.47
N ASP A 460 23.97 -20.26 -2.66
CA ASP A 460 24.91 -21.27 -2.13
C ASP A 460 25.35 -20.94 -0.69
N ASN A 461 25.08 -19.72 -0.21
CA ASN A 461 25.54 -19.20 1.09
C ASN A 461 24.41 -18.77 2.02
N ILE A 462 23.21 -19.34 1.84
CA ILE A 462 22.00 -18.99 2.61
C ILE A 462 22.24 -19.06 4.12
N GLU A 463 22.90 -20.12 4.61
CA GLU A 463 23.19 -20.29 6.04
C GLU A 463 24.14 -19.23 6.59
N LYS A 464 25.12 -18.77 5.80
CA LYS A 464 26.01 -17.68 6.18
C LYS A 464 25.26 -16.35 6.28
N ILE A 465 24.33 -16.10 5.35
CA ILE A 465 23.49 -14.90 5.36
C ILE A 465 22.59 -14.90 6.60
N TYR A 466 21.99 -16.05 6.94
CA TYR A 466 21.25 -16.19 8.19
C TYR A 466 22.13 -15.85 9.38
N ALA A 467 23.27 -16.52 9.54
CA ALA A 467 24.17 -16.34 10.68
C ALA A 467 24.61 -14.88 10.89
N ILE A 468 24.97 -14.18 9.81
CA ILE A 468 25.41 -12.79 9.86
C ILE A 468 24.27 -11.84 10.21
N LEU A 469 23.08 -12.03 9.60
CA LEU A 469 21.93 -11.17 9.87
C LEU A 469 21.34 -11.40 11.26
N SER A 470 21.31 -12.64 11.76
CA SER A 470 20.84 -12.96 13.12
C SER A 470 21.90 -12.76 14.21
N ASN A 471 23.12 -12.38 13.85
CA ASN A 471 24.26 -12.25 14.76
C ASN A 471 24.50 -13.55 15.57
N THR A 472 24.18 -14.70 14.98
CA THR A 472 24.45 -16.03 15.54
C THR A 472 25.74 -16.51 14.92
N ILE A 473 26.86 -16.17 15.55
CA ILE A 473 28.13 -16.81 15.25
C ILE A 473 28.05 -18.24 15.79
N GLU A 474 27.64 -19.20 14.96
CA GLU A 474 28.03 -20.59 15.19
C GLU A 474 29.47 -20.74 14.71
N GLY A 475 30.36 -21.08 15.65
CA GLY A 475 31.76 -21.34 15.35
C GLY A 475 31.91 -22.46 14.33
N VAL A 476 32.69 -22.17 13.28
CA VAL A 476 33.34 -23.17 12.42
C VAL A 476 34.83 -22.91 12.50
#